data_AF-A0A838URX5-F1
#
_entry.id   AF-A0A838URX5-F1
#
_cell.length_a   1.000
_cell.length_b   1.000
_cell.length_c   1.000
_cell.angle_alpha   90.00
_cell.angle_beta   90.00
_cell.angle_gamma   90.00
#
_symmetry.space_group_name_H-M   'P 1'
#
loop_
_entity.id
_entity.type
_entity.pdbx_description
1 polymer ?
#
loop_
_entity_poly.entity_id
_entity_poly.type
_entity_poly.pdbx_seq_one_letter_code
_entity_poly.pdbx_strand_id
1 'polypeptide(L)'
;MTYVSSAAQLDQAQAALEDGNIDQAMAYYQDIIAAGGPQKASALFGLASCYARRKEWGEAENALDEVILYAPDFATGYAYRGAVYLELARPDEAMRDLEYAVKLAPKEAIIHVKRAEVFMRLGLIPAAHDAVRRAAKLPAPDVAVRDYIRAFLLGVEKELKRSIPRENPPINWGWLHRPRWLRRASSVAPSSLSR
;
A
#
# COMPACT_ATOMS: atom_id res chain seq x y z
N MET A 1 -24.96 31.79 -20.56
CA MET A 1 -24.38 30.86 -19.58
C MET A 1 -23.49 29.90 -20.35
N THR A 2 -22.17 30.05 -20.29
CA THR A 2 -21.25 29.09 -20.89
C THR A 2 -21.26 27.83 -20.03
N TYR A 3 -21.78 26.74 -20.58
CA TYR A 3 -21.73 25.43 -19.94
C TYR A 3 -20.28 24.96 -19.95
N VAL A 4 -19.59 25.06 -18.81
CA VAL A 4 -18.27 24.45 -18.65
C VAL A 4 -18.49 22.94 -18.61
N SER A 5 -17.77 22.20 -19.45
CA SER A 5 -17.93 20.74 -19.47
C SER A 5 -17.45 20.13 -18.16
N SER A 6 -18.03 19.01 -17.75
CA SER A 6 -17.60 18.28 -16.54
C SER A 6 -16.13 17.85 -16.59
N ALA A 7 -15.58 17.69 -17.81
CA ALA A 7 -14.15 17.47 -18.02
C ALA A 7 -13.30 18.71 -17.67
N ALA A 8 -13.71 19.90 -18.13
CA ALA A 8 -13.02 21.14 -17.79
C ALA A 8 -13.15 21.49 -16.30
N GLN A 9 -14.28 21.17 -15.67
CA GLN A 9 -14.43 21.30 -14.21
C GLN A 9 -13.53 20.34 -13.43
N LEU A 10 -13.25 19.15 -13.97
CA LEU A 10 -12.34 18.18 -13.37
C LEU A 10 -10.91 18.73 -13.34
N ASP A 11 -10.48 19.34 -14.44
CA ASP A 11 -9.16 19.98 -14.54
C ASP A 11 -9.06 21.17 -13.57
N GLN A 12 -10.13 21.97 -13.44
CA GLN A 12 -10.20 23.06 -12.46
C GLN A 12 -10.15 22.57 -11.00
N ALA A 13 -10.83 21.47 -10.70
CA ALA A 13 -10.79 20.84 -9.38
C ALA A 13 -9.39 20.34 -9.03
N GLN A 14 -8.72 19.73 -10.00
CA GLN A 14 -7.35 19.24 -9.83
C GLN A 14 -6.36 20.39 -9.62
N ALA A 15 -6.47 21.46 -10.41
CA ALA A 15 -5.64 22.66 -10.24
C ALA A 15 -5.86 23.29 -8.85
N ALA A 16 -7.12 23.40 -8.40
CA ALA A 16 -7.43 23.89 -7.06
C ALA A 16 -6.82 23.02 -5.94
N LEU A 17 -6.74 21.69 -6.14
CA LEU A 17 -6.06 20.79 -5.21
C LEU A 17 -4.54 20.95 -5.18
N GLU A 18 -3.94 21.32 -6.31
CA GLU A 18 -2.50 21.62 -6.43
C GLU A 18 -2.17 22.95 -5.73
N ASP A 19 -3.05 23.94 -5.85
CA ASP A 19 -2.97 25.23 -5.16
C ASP A 19 -3.29 25.13 -3.65
N GLY A 20 -3.74 23.97 -3.17
CA GLY A 20 -4.11 23.73 -1.78
C GLY A 20 -5.49 24.26 -1.39
N ASN A 21 -6.27 24.77 -2.35
CA ASN A 21 -7.62 25.28 -2.16
C ASN A 21 -8.65 24.14 -2.14
N ILE A 22 -8.62 23.35 -1.06
CA ILE A 22 -9.45 22.14 -0.91
C ILE A 22 -10.95 22.46 -1.04
N ASP A 23 -11.43 23.53 -0.41
CA ASP A 23 -12.86 23.87 -0.45
C ASP A 23 -13.35 24.22 -1.86
N GLN A 24 -12.51 24.88 -2.66
CA GLN A 24 -12.83 25.18 -4.06
C GLN A 24 -12.83 23.92 -4.91
N ALA A 25 -11.86 23.02 -4.71
CA ALA A 25 -11.85 21.72 -5.39
C ALA A 25 -13.11 20.89 -5.08
N MET A 26 -13.53 20.86 -3.81
CA MET A 26 -14.74 20.18 -3.39
C MET A 26 -15.98 20.74 -4.08
N ALA A 27 -16.11 22.06 -4.20
CA ALA A 27 -17.22 22.68 -4.93
C ALA A 27 -17.28 22.23 -6.40
N TYR A 28 -16.14 22.23 -7.10
CA TYR A 28 -16.09 21.73 -8.48
C TYR A 28 -16.48 20.25 -8.58
N TYR A 29 -16.01 19.39 -7.68
CA TYR A 29 -16.41 17.99 -7.67
C TYR A 29 -17.89 17.81 -7.41
N GLN A 30 -18.48 18.58 -6.48
CA GLN A 30 -19.91 18.54 -6.19
C GLN A 30 -20.75 18.95 -7.40
N ASP A 31 -20.33 19.98 -8.14
CA ASP A 31 -20.99 20.39 -9.39
C ASP A 31 -20.99 19.25 -10.43
N ILE A 32 -19.85 18.56 -10.59
CA ILE A 32 -19.74 17.41 -11.50
C ILE A 32 -20.63 16.25 -11.05
N ILE A 33 -20.66 15.97 -9.75
CA ILE A 33 -21.49 14.91 -9.16
C ILE A 33 -22.98 15.20 -9.40
N ALA A 34 -23.40 16.45 -9.24
CA ALA A 34 -24.77 16.90 -9.47
C ALA A 34 -25.16 16.85 -10.96
N ALA A 35 -24.22 17.20 -11.86
CA ALA A 35 -24.43 17.08 -13.30
C ALA A 35 -24.48 15.60 -13.77
N GLY A 36 -23.81 14.71 -13.04
CA GLY A 36 -23.75 13.28 -13.35
C GLY A 36 -22.85 12.94 -14.54
N GLY A 37 -23.10 11.80 -15.18
CA GLY A 37 -22.40 11.39 -16.39
C GLY A 37 -21.05 10.68 -16.17
N PRO A 38 -20.23 10.53 -17.24
CA PRO A 38 -19.04 9.68 -17.21
C PRO A 38 -17.98 10.12 -16.18
N GLN A 39 -17.91 11.41 -15.88
CA GLN A 39 -16.94 12.00 -14.96
C GLN A 39 -17.32 11.85 -13.48
N LYS A 40 -18.55 11.39 -13.17
CA LYS A 40 -19.05 11.30 -11.80
C LYS A 40 -18.17 10.43 -10.90
N ALA A 41 -17.69 9.27 -11.39
CA ALA A 41 -16.80 8.40 -10.62
C ALA A 41 -15.51 9.11 -10.20
N SER A 42 -14.86 9.79 -11.15
CA SER A 42 -13.63 10.54 -10.92
C SER A 42 -13.85 11.71 -9.97
N ALA A 43 -15.00 12.39 -10.06
CA ALA A 43 -15.34 13.48 -9.16
C ALA A 43 -15.63 13.00 -7.73
N LEU A 44 -16.36 11.89 -7.55
CA LEU A 44 -16.56 11.25 -6.25
C LEU A 44 -15.21 10.84 -5.62
N PHE A 45 -14.31 10.28 -6.43
CA PHE A 45 -12.97 9.92 -5.97
C PHE A 45 -12.12 11.15 -5.57
N GLY A 46 -12.20 12.23 -6.36
CA GLY A 46 -11.58 13.51 -6.04
C GLY A 46 -12.11 14.11 -4.74
N LEU A 47 -13.43 14.04 -4.54
CA LEU A 47 -14.10 14.48 -3.32
C LEU A 47 -13.66 13.64 -2.11
N ALA A 48 -13.60 12.31 -2.23
CA ALA A 48 -13.05 11.44 -1.19
C ALA A 48 -11.60 11.80 -0.82
N SER A 49 -10.79 12.15 -1.81
CA SER A 49 -9.41 12.59 -1.59
C SER A 49 -9.35 13.93 -0.84
N CYS A 50 -10.29 14.84 -1.07
CA CYS A 50 -10.43 16.09 -0.31
C CYS A 50 -10.76 15.81 1.16
N TYR A 51 -11.76 14.96 1.42
CA TYR A 51 -12.13 14.53 2.76
C TYR A 51 -10.97 13.86 3.49
N ALA A 52 -10.24 12.97 2.82
CA ALA A 52 -9.05 12.33 3.37
C ALA A 52 -7.95 13.34 3.73
N ARG A 53 -7.70 14.38 2.90
CA ARG A 53 -6.75 15.46 3.22
C ARG A 53 -7.18 16.26 4.45
N ARG A 54 -8.48 16.44 4.65
CA ARG A 54 -9.07 17.06 5.85
C ARG A 54 -9.16 16.11 7.05
N LYS A 55 -8.76 14.84 6.89
CA LYS A 55 -8.90 13.77 7.89
C LYS A 55 -10.34 13.47 8.29
N GLU A 56 -11.29 13.80 7.41
CA GLU A 56 -12.71 13.50 7.55
C GLU A 56 -12.95 12.08 7.03
N TRP A 57 -12.45 11.08 7.76
CA TRP A 57 -12.36 9.70 7.27
C TRP A 57 -13.71 9.05 6.99
N GLY A 58 -14.75 9.39 7.75
CA GLY A 58 -16.11 8.89 7.50
C GLY A 58 -16.70 9.40 6.19
N GLU A 59 -16.52 10.69 5.89
CA GLU A 59 -16.96 11.26 4.61
C GLU A 59 -16.13 10.74 3.43
N ALA A 60 -14.84 10.49 3.65
CA ALA A 60 -13.98 9.85 2.66
C ALA A 60 -14.45 8.41 2.36
N GLU A 61 -14.83 7.64 3.39
CA GLU A 61 -15.43 6.30 3.22
C GLU A 61 -16.72 6.38 2.41
N ASN A 62 -17.67 7.24 2.81
CA ASN A 62 -18.96 7.40 2.13
C ASN A 62 -18.78 7.74 0.65
N ALA A 63 -17.89 8.68 0.33
CA ALA A 63 -17.61 9.05 -1.05
C ALA A 63 -17.00 7.88 -1.85
N LEU A 64 -16.12 7.06 -1.24
CA LEU A 64 -15.54 5.89 -1.89
C LEU A 64 -16.54 4.74 -2.05
N ASP A 65 -17.49 4.60 -1.13
CA ASP A 65 -18.61 3.68 -1.28
C ASP A 65 -19.47 4.06 -2.49
N GLU A 66 -19.76 5.35 -2.68
CA GLU A 66 -20.44 5.83 -3.88
C GLU A 66 -19.63 5.60 -5.16
N VAL A 67 -18.30 5.78 -5.11
CA VAL A 67 -17.41 5.45 -6.24
C VAL A 67 -17.59 4.00 -6.66
N ILE A 68 -17.53 3.08 -5.71
CA ILE A 68 -17.60 1.63 -5.97
C ILE A 68 -19.00 1.20 -6.38
N LEU A 69 -20.05 1.85 -5.87
CA LEU A 69 -21.42 1.63 -6.32
C LEU A 69 -21.61 2.05 -7.78
N TYR A 70 -21.01 3.17 -8.18
CA TYR A 70 -21.14 3.74 -9.52
C TYR A 70 -20.21 3.07 -10.55
N ALA A 71 -18.99 2.72 -10.15
CA ALA A 71 -17.97 2.07 -10.97
C ALA A 71 -17.35 0.87 -10.22
N PRO A 72 -18.03 -0.29 -10.22
CA PRO A 72 -17.60 -1.46 -9.44
C PRO A 72 -16.25 -2.06 -9.85
N ASP A 73 -15.78 -1.74 -11.05
CA ASP A 73 -14.48 -2.15 -11.61
C ASP A 73 -13.37 -1.13 -11.38
N PHE A 74 -13.66 -0.01 -10.71
CA PHE A 74 -12.69 1.04 -10.43
C PHE A 74 -11.74 0.64 -9.28
N ALA A 75 -10.70 -0.10 -9.64
CA ALA A 75 -9.73 -0.69 -8.71
C ALA A 75 -9.09 0.33 -7.73
N THR A 76 -8.83 1.55 -8.20
CA THR A 76 -8.28 2.64 -7.39
C THR A 76 -9.22 3.07 -6.27
N GLY A 77 -10.54 3.02 -6.47
CA GLY A 77 -11.52 3.28 -5.42
C GLY A 77 -11.37 2.33 -4.22
N TYR A 78 -11.29 1.02 -4.48
CA TYR A 78 -11.04 0.01 -3.44
C TYR A 78 -9.69 0.22 -2.75
N ALA A 79 -8.63 0.50 -3.51
CA ALA A 79 -7.29 0.70 -2.93
C ALA A 79 -7.25 1.89 -1.95
N TYR A 80 -7.92 2.99 -2.28
CA TYR A 80 -8.01 4.17 -1.42
C TYR A 80 -8.97 3.95 -0.25
N ARG A 81 -10.08 3.21 -0.44
CA ARG A 81 -10.98 2.87 0.66
C ARG A 81 -10.29 1.98 1.68
N GLY A 82 -9.45 1.05 1.23
CA GLY A 82 -8.60 0.27 2.12
C GLY A 82 -7.62 1.14 2.92
N ALA A 83 -7.06 2.21 2.34
CA ALA A 83 -6.23 3.16 3.09
C ALA A 83 -7.05 3.96 4.12
N VAL A 84 -8.28 4.37 3.78
CA VAL A 84 -9.21 5.04 4.70
C VAL A 84 -9.61 4.12 5.85
N TYR A 85 -9.86 2.83 5.58
CA TYR A 85 -10.18 1.85 6.61
C TYR A 85 -9.08 1.71 7.67
N LEU A 86 -7.80 1.87 7.32
CA LEU A 86 -6.76 1.93 8.34
C LEU A 86 -6.87 3.14 9.27
N GLU A 87 -7.27 4.30 8.76
CA GLU A 87 -7.50 5.49 9.59
C GLU A 87 -8.70 5.32 10.52
N LEU A 88 -9.67 4.51 10.08
CA LEU A 88 -10.84 4.11 10.86
C LEU A 88 -10.59 2.90 11.76
N ALA A 89 -9.35 2.44 11.90
CA ALA A 89 -8.96 1.26 12.69
C ALA A 89 -9.67 -0.04 12.28
N ARG A 90 -9.93 -0.21 10.98
CA ARG A 90 -10.60 -1.37 10.34
C ARG A 90 -9.64 -2.13 9.42
N PRO A 91 -8.59 -2.78 9.95
CA PRO A 91 -7.53 -3.37 9.14
C PRO A 91 -7.97 -4.59 8.31
N ASP A 92 -8.97 -5.35 8.77
CA ASP A 92 -9.45 -6.51 8.03
C ASP A 92 -10.18 -6.11 6.75
N GLU A 93 -11.04 -5.08 6.81
CA GLU A 93 -11.66 -4.50 5.62
C GLU A 93 -10.63 -3.86 4.69
N ALA A 94 -9.63 -3.17 5.24
CA ALA A 94 -8.52 -2.62 4.45
C ALA A 94 -7.82 -3.70 3.61
N MET A 95 -7.53 -4.84 4.23
CA MET A 95 -6.88 -5.97 3.57
C MET A 95 -7.74 -6.58 2.46
N ARG A 96 -9.05 -6.77 2.70
CA ARG A 96 -9.98 -7.30 1.69
C ARG A 96 -10.08 -6.39 0.47
N ASP A 97 -10.20 -5.08 0.68
CA ASP A 97 -10.31 -4.10 -0.40
C ASP A 97 -9.04 -4.03 -1.24
N LEU A 98 -7.87 -4.06 -0.60
CA LEU A 98 -6.59 -4.07 -1.33
C LEU A 98 -6.39 -5.36 -2.13
N GLU A 99 -6.82 -6.50 -1.60
CA GLU A 99 -6.79 -7.76 -2.34
C GLU A 99 -7.72 -7.72 -3.55
N TYR A 100 -8.90 -7.12 -3.41
CA TYR A 100 -9.83 -6.95 -4.51
C TYR A 100 -9.30 -5.97 -5.57
N ALA A 101 -8.73 -4.83 -5.16
CA ALA A 101 -8.09 -3.88 -6.06
C ALA A 101 -6.98 -4.54 -6.90
N VAL A 102 -6.13 -5.36 -6.27
CA VAL A 102 -5.07 -6.11 -6.99
C VAL A 102 -5.65 -7.10 -7.99
N LYS A 103 -6.80 -7.73 -7.69
CA LYS A 103 -7.47 -8.64 -8.64
C LYS A 103 -8.01 -7.89 -9.84
N LEU A 104 -8.59 -6.70 -9.64
CA LEU A 104 -9.15 -5.88 -10.71
C LEU A 104 -8.06 -5.32 -11.65
N ALA A 105 -7.00 -4.74 -11.09
CA ALA A 105 -5.95 -4.10 -11.88
C ALA A 105 -4.54 -4.50 -11.41
N PRO A 106 -4.11 -5.75 -11.66
CA PRO A 106 -2.82 -6.27 -11.16
C PRO A 106 -1.59 -5.57 -11.71
N LYS A 107 -1.72 -4.82 -12.82
CA LYS A 107 -0.63 -4.11 -13.49
C LYS A 107 -0.61 -2.61 -13.19
N GLU A 108 -1.47 -2.13 -12.30
CA GLU A 108 -1.50 -0.72 -11.93
C GLU A 108 -0.57 -0.45 -10.75
N ALA A 109 0.45 0.39 -10.96
CA ALA A 109 1.48 0.63 -9.95
C ALA A 109 0.91 1.22 -8.65
N ILE A 110 -0.07 2.12 -8.75
CA ILE A 110 -0.66 2.82 -7.59
C ILE A 110 -1.31 1.86 -6.60
N ILE A 111 -1.90 0.76 -7.08
CA ILE A 111 -2.56 -0.23 -6.22
C ILE A 111 -1.54 -0.94 -5.34
N HIS A 112 -0.40 -1.33 -5.92
CA HIS A 112 0.69 -1.95 -5.17
C HIS A 112 1.37 -0.95 -4.22
N VAL A 113 1.42 0.33 -4.59
CA VAL A 113 1.86 1.41 -3.69
C VAL A 113 0.93 1.54 -2.49
N LYS A 114 -0.38 1.66 -2.70
CA LYS A 114 -1.36 1.77 -1.60
C LYS A 114 -1.33 0.57 -0.69
N ARG A 115 -1.17 -0.63 -1.26
CA ARG A 115 -0.99 -1.85 -0.48
C ARG A 115 0.28 -1.81 0.37
N ALA A 116 1.40 -1.31 -0.18
CA ALA A 116 2.64 -1.15 0.57
C ALA A 116 2.51 -0.11 1.70
N GLU A 117 1.84 1.02 1.47
CA GLU A 117 1.54 2.03 2.49
C GLU A 117 0.75 1.41 3.66
N VAL A 118 -0.32 0.66 3.35
CA VAL A 118 -1.13 -0.03 4.36
C VAL A 118 -0.29 -1.05 5.13
N PHE A 119 0.50 -1.87 4.44
CA PHE A 119 1.38 -2.84 5.10
C PHE A 119 2.43 -2.20 6.01
N MET A 120 2.99 -1.06 5.62
CA MET A 120 3.93 -0.33 6.47
C MET A 120 3.27 0.13 7.77
N ARG A 121 2.04 0.66 7.68
CA ARG A 121 1.29 1.11 8.86
C ARG A 121 0.91 -0.04 9.80
N LEU A 122 0.67 -1.23 9.25
CA LEU A 122 0.41 -2.45 10.02
C LEU A 122 1.70 -3.11 10.56
N GLY A 123 2.88 -2.57 10.25
CA GLY A 123 4.16 -3.17 10.64
C GLY A 123 4.53 -4.44 9.85
N LEU A 124 3.80 -4.75 8.78
CA LEU A 124 4.05 -5.88 7.89
C LEU A 124 5.14 -5.55 6.87
N ILE A 125 6.33 -5.20 7.37
CA ILE A 125 7.45 -4.66 6.57
C ILE A 125 7.86 -5.56 5.40
N PRO A 126 7.96 -6.91 5.53
CA PRO A 126 8.28 -7.77 4.39
C PRO A 126 7.22 -7.72 3.29
N ALA A 127 5.94 -7.67 3.65
CA ALA A 127 4.83 -7.58 2.69
C ALA A 127 4.81 -6.21 1.99
N ALA A 128 5.09 -5.13 2.73
CA ALA A 128 5.26 -3.80 2.16
C ALA A 128 6.39 -3.76 1.13
N HIS A 129 7.53 -4.36 1.45
CA HIS A 129 8.69 -4.43 0.56
C HIS A 129 8.36 -5.17 -0.75
N ASP A 130 7.66 -6.31 -0.65
CA ASP A 130 7.23 -7.05 -1.83
C ASP A 130 6.24 -6.26 -2.70
N ALA A 131 5.30 -5.56 -2.07
CA ALA A 131 4.31 -4.74 -2.77
C ALA A 131 4.97 -3.56 -3.50
N VAL A 132 5.82 -2.77 -2.84
CA VAL A 132 6.48 -1.62 -3.49
C VAL A 132 7.49 -2.07 -4.56
N ARG A 133 8.13 -3.24 -4.40
CA ARG A 133 8.96 -3.85 -5.44
C ARG A 133 8.15 -4.27 -6.67
N ARG A 134 6.91 -4.72 -6.50
CA ARG A 134 6.00 -4.97 -7.63
C ARG A 134 5.65 -3.67 -8.32
N ALA A 135 5.29 -2.63 -7.57
CA ALA A 135 4.99 -1.31 -8.13
C ALA A 135 6.16 -0.77 -8.99
N ALA A 136 7.40 -0.91 -8.51
CA ALA A 136 8.60 -0.44 -9.21
C ALA A 136 8.87 -1.11 -10.57
N LYS A 137 8.27 -2.28 -10.83
CA LYS A 137 8.40 -3.01 -12.10
C LYS A 137 7.29 -2.67 -13.11
N LEU A 138 6.27 -1.94 -12.69
CA LEU A 138 5.12 -1.61 -13.50
C LEU A 138 5.31 -0.25 -14.18
N PRO A 139 4.62 0.00 -15.31
CA PRO A 139 4.59 1.33 -15.91
C PRO A 139 4.07 2.35 -14.89
N ALA A 140 4.80 3.44 -14.73
CA ALA A 140 4.37 4.60 -13.95
C ALA A 140 3.90 5.70 -14.91
N PRO A 141 2.78 6.38 -14.61
CA PRO A 141 2.20 7.39 -15.50
C PRO A 141 3.14 8.59 -15.71
N ASP A 142 3.93 8.96 -14.71
CA ASP A 142 4.88 10.06 -14.79
C ASP A 142 6.17 9.81 -13.97
N VAL A 143 7.10 10.76 -14.06
CA VAL A 143 8.39 10.71 -13.35
C VAL A 143 8.22 10.88 -11.84
N ALA A 144 7.27 11.71 -11.40
CA ALA A 144 7.04 11.98 -9.97
C ALA A 144 6.57 10.72 -9.23
N VAL A 145 5.62 9.97 -9.81
CA VAL A 145 5.16 8.69 -9.29
C VAL A 145 6.30 7.67 -9.25
N ARG A 146 7.13 7.62 -10.30
CA ARG A 146 8.30 6.72 -10.34
C ARG A 146 9.30 7.05 -9.24
N ASP A 147 9.60 8.33 -9.04
CA ASP A 147 10.54 8.78 -8.02
C ASP A 147 9.98 8.57 -6.62
N TYR A 148 8.67 8.78 -6.42
CA TYR A 148 7.97 8.42 -5.20
C TYR A 148 8.10 6.92 -4.89
N ILE A 149 7.81 6.04 -5.87
CA ILE A 149 7.94 4.57 -5.68
C ILE A 149 9.38 4.20 -5.31
N ARG A 150 10.38 4.82 -5.96
CA ARG A 150 11.80 4.58 -5.66
C ARG A 150 12.17 5.02 -4.25
N ALA A 151 11.77 6.23 -3.86
CA ALA A 151 12.01 6.76 -2.52
C ALA A 151 11.33 5.90 -1.45
N PHE A 152 10.10 5.47 -1.71
CA PHE A 152 9.36 4.63 -0.80
C PHE A 152 10.03 3.26 -0.65
N LEU A 153 10.41 2.60 -1.75
CA LEU A 153 11.15 1.33 -1.72
C LEU A 153 12.43 1.44 -0.86
N LEU A 154 13.22 2.50 -1.05
CA LEU A 154 14.43 2.73 -0.24
C LEU A 154 14.11 2.87 1.26
N GLY A 155 13.03 3.59 1.59
CA GLY A 155 12.53 3.72 2.96
C GLY A 155 12.15 2.37 3.57
N VAL A 156 11.38 1.57 2.84
CA VAL A 156 10.97 0.22 3.28
C VAL A 156 12.17 -0.70 3.45
N GLU A 157 13.15 -0.69 2.52
CA GLU A 157 14.37 -1.48 2.63
C GLU A 157 15.19 -1.13 3.88
N LYS A 158 15.23 0.16 4.24
CA LYS A 158 15.90 0.63 5.45
C LYS A 158 15.21 0.09 6.70
N GLU A 159 13.87 0.16 6.77
CA GLU A 159 13.11 -0.40 7.90
C GLU A 159 13.21 -1.93 7.95
N LEU A 160 13.20 -2.59 6.80
CA LEU A 160 13.36 -4.04 6.71
C LEU A 160 14.72 -4.47 7.29
N LYS A 161 15.81 -3.79 6.91
CA LYS A 161 17.15 -4.03 7.46
C LYS A 161 17.22 -3.80 8.98
N ARG A 162 16.45 -2.85 9.52
CA ARG A 162 16.36 -2.59 10.96
C ARG A 162 15.56 -3.67 11.70
N SER A 163 14.53 -4.22 11.05
CA SER A 163 13.66 -5.26 11.63
C SER A 163 14.33 -6.63 11.72
N ILE A 164 15.36 -6.89 10.90
CA ILE A 164 16.17 -8.11 10.99
C ILE A 164 17.09 -7.97 12.21
N PRO A 165 17.01 -8.85 13.22
CA PRO A 165 17.91 -8.83 14.36
C PRO A 165 19.36 -8.85 13.86
N ARG A 166 20.22 -7.94 14.37
CA ARG A 166 21.65 -7.89 14.03
C ARG A 166 22.42 -9.16 14.42
N GLU A 167 21.78 -10.03 15.19
CA GLU A 167 22.33 -11.31 15.62
C GLU A 167 21.77 -12.43 14.76
N ASN A 168 22.57 -12.89 13.81
CA ASN A 168 22.75 -14.32 13.67
C ASN A 168 24.01 -14.60 14.53
N PRO A 169 23.92 -15.12 15.78
CA PRO A 169 25.12 -15.65 16.41
C PRO A 169 25.71 -16.65 15.41
N PRO A 170 27.04 -16.68 15.24
CA PRO A 170 27.64 -17.54 14.22
C PRO A 170 27.06 -18.94 14.39
N ILE A 171 26.40 -19.45 13.34
CA ILE A 171 26.12 -20.87 13.25
C ILE A 171 27.48 -21.51 13.47
N ASN A 172 27.68 -22.12 14.64
CA ASN A 172 28.84 -22.96 14.85
C ASN A 172 28.59 -24.22 14.02
N TRP A 173 29.00 -24.16 12.75
CA TRP A 173 28.95 -25.26 11.80
C TRP A 173 29.67 -26.52 12.31
N GLY A 174 30.44 -26.42 13.41
CA GLY A 174 31.03 -27.54 14.13
C GLY A 174 30.02 -28.53 14.77
N TRP A 175 28.75 -28.15 14.93
CA TRP A 175 27.71 -29.04 15.49
C TRP A 175 26.75 -29.61 14.43
N LEU A 176 26.67 -29.04 13.23
CA LEU A 176 25.71 -29.45 12.18
C LEU A 176 26.29 -30.40 11.12
N HIS A 177 27.60 -30.60 11.06
CA HIS A 177 28.25 -31.52 10.12
C HIS A 177 28.90 -32.75 10.78
N ARG A 178 28.34 -33.28 11.87
CA ARG A 178 28.68 -34.66 12.29
C ARG A 178 27.67 -35.65 11.74
N PRO A 179 28.06 -36.50 10.77
CA PRO A 179 27.21 -37.59 10.29
C PRO A 179 26.75 -38.46 11.48
N ARG A 180 25.51 -38.95 11.41
CA ARG A 180 24.87 -39.75 12.48
C ARG A 180 25.69 -40.96 12.95
N TRP A 181 26.62 -41.47 12.14
CA TRP A 181 27.46 -42.63 12.43
C TRP A 181 28.67 -42.35 13.35
N LEU A 182 28.99 -41.08 13.64
CA LEU A 182 30.07 -40.69 14.57
C LEU A 182 29.62 -40.52 16.04
N ARG A 183 28.37 -40.90 16.38
CA ARG A 183 27.82 -40.83 17.74
C ARG A 183 28.02 -42.11 18.58
N ARG A 184 28.65 -43.15 18.05
CA ARG A 184 28.92 -44.43 18.75
C ARG A 184 30.41 -44.77 18.71
N ALA A 185 31.24 -43.97 19.36
CA ALA A 185 32.61 -44.37 19.69
C ALA A 185 33.06 -43.58 20.93
N SER A 186 32.35 -43.80 22.02
CA SER A 186 32.73 -43.28 23.35
C SER A 186 32.36 -44.32 24.39
N SER A 187 32.86 -45.54 24.23
CA SER A 187 32.67 -46.61 25.20
C SER A 187 33.86 -47.57 25.22
N VAL A 188 35.06 -47.07 25.51
CA VAL A 188 36.09 -47.83 26.23
C VAL A 188 36.96 -46.82 26.99
N ALA A 189 36.82 -46.79 28.30
CA ALA A 189 37.84 -46.22 29.17
C ALA A 189 38.98 -47.24 29.33
N PRO A 190 40.27 -46.85 29.33
CA PRO A 190 41.29 -47.65 29.96
C PRO A 190 41.40 -47.22 31.43
N SER A 191 40.85 -48.05 32.30
CA SER A 191 41.17 -48.11 33.72
C SER A 191 42.63 -48.53 33.92
N SER A 192 43.27 -47.85 34.86
CA SER A 192 44.58 -48.05 35.49
C SER A 192 45.15 -49.48 35.58
N LEU A 193 46.49 -49.63 35.49
CA LEU A 193 47.36 -49.94 36.64
C LEU A 193 48.84 -50.15 36.25
N SER A 194 49.69 -49.74 37.19
CA SER A 194 51.13 -49.87 37.34
C SER A 194 51.67 -51.30 37.45
N ARG A 195 52.81 -51.60 36.81
CA ARG A 195 54.12 -51.95 37.40
C ARG A 195 55.15 -52.22 36.31
#